data_AF-A0A7S3L022-F1
#
_entry.id   AF-A0A7S3L022-F1
#
_cell.length_a   1.000
_cell.length_b   1.000
_cell.length_c   1.000
_cell.angle_alpha   90.00
_cell.angle_beta   90.00
_cell.angle_gamma   90.00
#
_symmetry.space_group_name_H-M   'P 1'
#
loop_
_entity.id
_entity.type
_entity.pdbx_description
1 polymer ?
#
loop_
_entity_poly.entity_id
_entity_poly.type
_entity_poly.pdbx_seq_one_letter_code
_entity_poly.pdbx_strand_id
1 'polypeptide(L)'
;KILAFGDCTCITDAQLPATAQVAAQQGEYLAGLFNRKYDMSPEKSEGISPPPARIPEQTENTISDYIAGFAINSMEYAKPFQFLNLGILAYTGGGSALAQVTAVPDAPPVKGT
;
A
#
# COMPACT_ATOMS: atom_id res chain seq x y z
N LYS A 1 19.59 -0.72 5.56
CA LYS A 1 18.56 -1.65 5.00
C LYS A 1 18.25 -1.25 3.57
N ILE A 2 17.83 -2.20 2.73
CA ILE A 2 17.39 -1.94 1.36
C ILE A 2 15.87 -2.05 1.34
N LEU A 3 15.21 -1.04 0.77
CA LEU A 3 13.78 -1.01 0.53
C LEU A 3 13.58 -0.85 -0.97
N ALA A 4 12.54 -1.48 -1.51
CA ALA A 4 12.21 -1.42 -2.92
C ALA A 4 10.69 -1.36 -3.09
N PHE A 5 10.22 -0.63 -4.09
CA PHE A 5 8.81 -0.53 -4.48
C PHE A 5 8.72 -0.18 -5.97
N GLY A 6 7.53 -0.32 -6.55
CA GLY A 6 7.29 -0.10 -7.98
C GLY A 6 7.88 -1.19 -8.86
N ASP A 7 8.24 -0.83 -10.09
CA ASP A 7 8.57 -1.77 -11.17
C ASP A 7 9.84 -2.61 -10.93
N CYS A 8 10.70 -2.22 -9.98
CA CYS A 8 11.88 -3.00 -9.61
C CYS A 8 11.59 -4.14 -8.62
N THR A 9 10.32 -4.32 -8.22
CA THR A 9 9.92 -5.32 -7.23
C THR A 9 9.00 -6.40 -7.80
N CYS A 10 9.12 -7.60 -7.24
CA CYS A 10 8.12 -8.64 -7.40
C CYS A 10 7.55 -9.07 -6.04
N ILE A 11 6.23 -9.27 -5.98
CA ILE A 11 5.54 -9.83 -4.82
C ILE A 11 5.18 -11.27 -5.19
N THR A 12 5.82 -12.23 -4.52
CA THR A 12 5.50 -13.65 -4.69
C THR A 12 4.02 -13.87 -4.33
N ASP A 13 3.31 -14.66 -5.14
CA ASP A 13 1.90 -15.05 -4.98
C ASP A 13 0.82 -13.96 -5.16
N ALA A 14 1.20 -12.67 -5.24
CA ALA A 14 0.24 -11.57 -5.41
C ALA A 14 0.85 -10.37 -6.14
N GLN A 15 1.41 -10.60 -7.33
CA GLN A 15 2.05 -9.55 -8.12
C GLN A 15 1.07 -8.43 -8.47
N LEU A 16 1.44 -7.19 -8.11
CA LEU A 16 0.70 -6.00 -8.49
C LEU A 16 1.09 -5.54 -9.91
N PRO A 17 0.18 -4.87 -10.64
CA PRO A 17 0.49 -4.31 -11.95
C PRO A 17 1.65 -3.33 -11.91
N ALA A 18 2.58 -3.44 -12.86
CA ALA A 18 3.69 -2.49 -13.05
C ALA A 18 3.16 -1.16 -13.61
N THR A 19 2.65 -0.31 -12.72
CA THR A 19 1.97 0.93 -13.07
C THR A 19 2.37 2.05 -12.10
N ALA A 20 2.35 3.28 -12.60
CA ALA A 20 2.63 4.47 -11.78
C ALA A 20 1.69 4.59 -10.58
N GLN A 21 0.45 4.12 -10.68
CA GLN A 21 -0.50 4.12 -9.58
C GLN A 21 -0.04 3.23 -8.42
N VAL A 22 0.41 2.01 -8.71
CA VAL A 22 0.92 1.08 -7.69
C VAL A 22 2.17 1.68 -7.04
N ALA A 23 3.12 2.17 -7.84
CA ALA A 23 4.35 2.77 -7.33
C ALA A 23 4.08 4.00 -6.44
N ALA A 24 3.12 4.86 -6.83
CA ALA A 24 2.73 6.03 -6.05
C ALA A 24 2.15 5.65 -4.69
N GLN A 25 1.21 4.70 -4.65
CA GLN A 25 0.59 4.25 -3.39
C GLN A 25 1.59 3.54 -2.47
N GLN A 26 2.49 2.73 -3.03
CA GLN A 26 3.56 2.08 -2.25
C GLN A 26 4.52 3.12 -1.67
N GLY A 27 4.88 4.14 -2.45
CA GLY A 27 5.72 5.25 -2.00
C GLY A 27 5.06 6.07 -0.89
N GLU A 28 3.78 6.40 -1.03
CA GLU A 28 3.00 7.10 0.00
C GLU A 28 2.93 6.30 1.30
N TYR A 29 2.61 5.01 1.20
CA TYR A 29 2.58 4.11 2.35
C TYR A 29 3.93 4.09 3.07
N LEU A 30 5.03 3.90 2.33
CA LEU A 30 6.38 3.86 2.90
C LEU A 30 6.78 5.19 3.54
N ALA A 31 6.48 6.32 2.89
CA ALA A 31 6.70 7.65 3.44
C ALA A 31 5.92 7.86 4.75
N GLY A 32 4.67 7.37 4.81
CA GLY A 32 3.85 7.38 6.01
C GLY A 32 4.50 6.65 7.17
N LEU A 33 5.08 5.46 6.94
CA LEU A 33 5.80 4.73 7.98
C LEU A 33 7.03 5.49 8.50
N PHE A 34 7.78 6.16 7.63
CA PHE A 34 8.91 6.98 8.05
C PHE A 34 8.48 8.20 8.86
N ASN A 35 7.50 8.96 8.37
CA ASN A 35 7.02 10.17 9.03
C ASN A 35 6.43 9.84 10.41
N ARG A 36 5.83 8.66 10.55
CA ARG A 36 5.26 8.16 11.80
C ARG A 36 6.27 7.41 12.68
N LYS A 37 7.57 7.42 12.35
CA LYS A 37 8.64 6.86 13.18
C LYS A 37 8.43 5.38 13.54
N TYR A 38 8.04 4.57 12.55
CA TYR A 38 8.12 3.12 12.71
C TYR A 38 9.57 2.67 12.79
N ASP A 39 9.82 1.62 13.59
CA ASP A 39 11.09 0.91 13.54
C ASP A 39 11.14 0.08 12.26
N MET A 40 11.98 0.49 11.33
CA MET A 40 12.22 -0.23 10.07
C MET A 40 13.18 -1.41 10.26
N SER A 41 13.76 -1.55 11.45
CA SER A 41 14.80 -2.50 11.82
C SER A 41 14.51 -3.29 13.09
N PRO A 42 13.30 -3.87 13.24
CA PRO A 42 13.00 -4.68 14.40
C PRO A 42 13.92 -5.89 14.46
N GLU A 43 14.17 -6.36 15.68
CA GLU A 43 14.98 -7.54 15.93
C GLU A 43 14.43 -8.75 15.17
N LYS A 44 15.33 -9.55 14.61
CA LYS A 44 14.94 -10.75 13.87
C LYS A 44 14.52 -11.81 14.88
N SER A 45 13.29 -12.31 14.73
CA SER A 45 12.83 -13.49 15.43
C SER A 45 13.02 -14.71 14.53
N GLU A 46 13.74 -15.72 14.98
CA GLU A 46 13.95 -17.00 14.25
C GLU A 46 14.51 -16.84 12.83
N GLY A 47 15.35 -15.82 12.59
CA GLY A 47 15.93 -15.53 11.27
C GLY A 47 14.97 -14.87 10.28
N ILE A 48 13.69 -14.71 10.63
CA ILE A 48 12.69 -13.98 9.86
C ILE A 48 12.85 -12.49 10.17
N SER A 49 12.88 -11.67 9.12
CA SER A 49 12.88 -10.21 9.29
C SER A 49 11.43 -9.74 9.44
N PRO A 50 11.01 -9.26 10.62
CA PRO A 50 9.62 -8.87 10.81
C PRO A 50 9.28 -7.61 10.00
N PRO A 51 7.98 -7.36 9.75
CA PRO A 51 7.50 -6.08 9.23
C PRO A 51 7.92 -4.92 10.14
N PRO A 52 7.90 -3.66 9.65
CA PRO A 52 8.20 -2.50 10.48
C PRO A 52 7.38 -2.50 11.77
N ALA A 53 8.08 -2.38 12.91
CA ALA A 53 7.47 -2.46 14.22
C ALA A 53 7.12 -1.08 14.76
N ARG A 54 6.08 -1.04 15.60
CA ARG A 54 5.64 0.17 16.28
C ARG A 54 6.51 0.40 17.50
N ILE A 55 6.93 1.66 17.69
CA ILE A 55 7.58 2.12 18.92
C ILE A 55 6.52 2.88 19.73
N PRO A 56 5.99 2.33 20.84
CA PRO A 56 4.82 2.91 21.54
C PRO A 56 4.96 4.39 21.91
N GLU A 57 6.17 4.83 22.22
CA GLU A 57 6.48 6.19 22.69
C GLU A 57 6.68 7.20 21.55
N GLN A 58 6.91 6.74 20.31
CA GLN A 58 7.32 7.60 19.20
C GLN A 58 6.35 7.54 18.01
N THR A 59 5.67 6.40 17.83
CA THR A 59 4.82 6.17 16.67
C THR A 59 3.45 6.80 16.84
N GLU A 60 3.12 7.73 15.95
CA GLU A 60 1.79 8.34 15.86
C GLU A 60 0.80 7.34 15.25
N ASN A 61 -0.38 7.19 15.87
CA ASN A 61 -1.43 6.29 15.39
C ASN A 61 -2.55 7.07 14.71
N THR A 62 -3.07 6.47 13.65
CA THR A 62 -4.29 6.88 12.97
C THR A 62 -5.44 5.95 13.35
N ILE A 63 -6.68 6.38 13.08
CA ILE A 63 -7.87 5.53 13.24
C ILE A 63 -7.72 4.23 12.45
N SER A 64 -7.13 4.30 11.25
CA SER A 64 -6.93 3.14 10.40
C SER A 64 -6.03 2.07 11.03
N ASP A 65 -5.08 2.46 11.88
CA ASP A 65 -4.19 1.51 12.57
C ASP A 65 -4.94 0.74 13.63
N TYR A 66 -5.83 1.37 14.40
CA TYR A 66 -6.67 0.68 15.38
C TYR A 66 -7.63 -0.32 14.73
N ILE A 67 -8.23 0.05 13.59
CA ILE A 67 -9.10 -0.84 12.82
C ILE A 67 -8.30 -2.04 12.30
N ALA A 68 -7.14 -1.80 11.70
CA ALA A 68 -6.28 -2.86 11.21
C ALA A 68 -5.82 -3.77 12.35
N GLY A 69 -5.39 -3.19 13.48
CA GLY A 69 -4.91 -3.91 14.63
C GLY A 69 -5.97 -4.76 15.33
N PHE A 70 -7.22 -4.30 15.33
CA PHE A 70 -8.35 -5.12 15.76
C PHE A 70 -8.56 -6.32 14.84
N ALA A 71 -8.50 -6.13 13.51
CA ALA A 71 -8.67 -7.21 12.55
C ALA A 71 -7.57 -8.29 12.62
N ILE A 72 -6.32 -7.88 12.90
CA ILE A 72 -5.16 -8.79 13.00
C ILE A 72 -4.83 -9.20 14.45
N ASN A 73 -5.63 -8.73 15.42
CA ASN A 73 -5.39 -8.90 16.86
C ASN A 73 -3.95 -8.53 17.31
N SER A 74 -3.36 -7.51 16.69
CA SER A 74 -2.01 -7.02 17.02
C SER A 74 -1.83 -5.58 16.58
N MET A 75 -1.25 -4.76 17.46
CA MET A 75 -0.86 -3.36 17.19
C MET A 75 0.67 -3.19 17.17
N GLU A 76 1.41 -4.30 17.24
CA GLU A 76 2.86 -4.32 17.34
C GLU A 76 3.52 -3.95 16.01
N TYR A 77 2.90 -4.30 14.89
CA TYR A 77 3.45 -4.10 13.55
C TYR A 77 2.65 -3.10 12.74
N ALA A 78 3.31 -2.48 11.76
CA ALA A 78 2.65 -1.69 10.74
C ALA A 78 1.62 -2.54 9.99
N LYS A 79 0.45 -1.95 9.69
CA LYS A 79 -0.53 -2.59 8.79
C LYS A 79 0.13 -2.90 7.44
N PRO A 80 -0.13 -4.05 6.81
CA PRO A 80 0.45 -4.36 5.50
C PRO A 80 -0.04 -3.38 4.43
N PHE A 81 0.78 -3.16 3.40
CA PHE A 81 0.37 -2.40 2.23
C PHE A 81 -0.82 -3.08 1.54
N GLN A 82 -1.85 -2.29 1.19
CA GLN A 82 -3.00 -2.75 0.42
C GLN A 82 -3.18 -1.80 -0.76
N PHE A 83 -3.18 -2.37 -1.97
CA PHE A 83 -3.37 -1.61 -3.19
C PHE A 83 -4.85 -1.28 -3.40
N LEU A 84 -5.16 0.00 -3.61
CA LEU A 84 -6.48 0.44 -4.03
C LEU A 84 -6.47 0.67 -5.54
N ASN A 85 -7.14 -0.19 -6.30
CA ASN A 85 -7.33 0.03 -7.74
C ASN A 85 -8.33 1.17 -7.96
N LEU A 86 -7.89 2.21 -8.67
CA LEU A 86 -8.68 3.42 -8.95
C LEU A 86 -9.26 3.38 -10.36
N GLY A 87 -8.85 2.39 -11.16
CA GLY A 87 -9.26 2.19 -12.54
C GLY A 87 -8.12 2.41 -13.54
N ILE A 88 -8.48 2.70 -14.78
CA ILE A 88 -7.54 2.86 -15.90
C ILE A 88 -8.00 4.01 -16.81
N LEU A 89 -7.01 4.73 -17.33
CA LEU A 89 -7.20 5.78 -18.33
C LEU A 89 -6.37 5.43 -19.57
N ALA A 90 -6.97 5.57 -20.75
CA ALA A 90 -6.29 5.36 -22.02
C ALA A 90 -6.75 6.38 -23.07
N TYR A 91 -5.83 7.16 -23.62
CA TYR A 91 -6.12 8.01 -24.78
C TYR A 91 -6.24 7.15 -26.04
N THR A 92 -7.31 7.32 -26.81
CA THR A 92 -7.61 6.47 -27.99
C THR A 92 -7.37 7.18 -29.33
N GLY A 93 -6.95 8.45 -29.31
CA GLY A 93 -6.74 9.26 -30.51
C GLY A 93 -7.96 10.11 -30.88
N GLY A 94 -7.78 11.05 -31.82
CA GLY A 94 -8.88 11.88 -32.33
C GLY A 94 -9.60 12.72 -31.27
N GLY A 95 -8.91 13.11 -30.19
CA GLY A 95 -9.53 13.83 -29.08
C GLY A 95 -10.44 12.98 -28.19
N SER A 96 -10.35 11.65 -28.28
CA SER A 96 -11.15 10.70 -27.51
C SER A 96 -10.30 9.91 -26.49
N ALA A 97 -10.93 9.44 -25.42
CA ALA A 97 -10.29 8.63 -24.39
C ALA A 97 -11.27 7.62 -23.79
N LEU A 98 -10.72 6.55 -23.20
CA LEU A 98 -11.43 5.58 -22.39
C LEU A 98 -11.05 5.78 -20.93
N ALA A 99 -12.06 5.83 -20.07
CA ALA A 99 -11.88 5.89 -18.63
C ALA A 99 -12.74 4.80 -17.97
N GLN A 100 -12.10 3.98 -17.15
CA GLN A 100 -12.77 3.14 -16.17
C GLN A 100 -12.38 3.67 -14.79
N VAL A 101 -13.36 4.01 -13.97
CA VAL A 101 -13.14 4.49 -12.60
C VAL A 101 -13.76 3.50 -11.63
N THR A 102 -12.99 3.11 -10.61
CA THR A 102 -13.44 2.23 -9.54
C THR A 102 -13.40 3.00 -8.23
N ALA A 103 -14.58 3.38 -7.72
CA ALA A 103 -14.70 4.13 -6.46
C ALA A 103 -14.79 3.23 -5.22
N VAL A 104 -15.16 1.95 -5.41
CA VAL A 104 -15.38 0.97 -4.34
C VAL A 104 -14.75 -0.35 -4.77
N PRO A 105 -14.04 -1.06 -3.86
CA PRO A 105 -13.56 -2.42 -4.14
C PRO A 105 -14.71 -3.31 -4.61
N ASP A 106 -14.50 -4.04 -5.71
CA ASP A 106 -15.47 -4.95 -6.33
C ASP A 106 -16.79 -4.33 -6.85
N ALA A 107 -16.88 -2.99 -6.94
CA ALA A 107 -18.03 -2.36 -7.58
C ALA A 107 -17.94 -2.42 -9.12
N PRO A 108 -19.09 -2.59 -9.81
CA PRO A 108 -19.13 -2.58 -11.27
C PRO A 108 -18.60 -1.24 -11.82
N PRO A 109 -17.82 -1.26 -12.92
CA PRO A 109 -17.27 -0.06 -13.54
C PRO A 109 -18.37 0.95 -13.91
N VAL A 110 -18.22 2.20 -13.47
CA VAL A 110 -19.06 3.30 -13.97
C VAL A 110 -18.56 3.67 -15.37
N LYS A 111 -19.36 3.40 -16.41
CA LYS A 111 -19.05 3.82 -17.77
C LYS A 111 -19.19 5.34 -17.86
N GLY A 112 -18.10 6.04 -18.18
CA GLY A 112 -18.17 7.42 -18.65
C GLY A 112 -18.84 7.44 -20.02
N THR A 113 -19.93 8.20 -20.15
CA THR A 113 -20.64 8.48 -21.41
C THR A 113 -19.89 9.51 -22.24
#